data_AF-A0A8J2YZ57-F1
#
_entry.id   AF-A0A8J2YZ57-F1
#
_cell.length_a   1.000
_cell.length_b   1.000
_cell.length_c   1.000
_cell.angle_alpha   90.00
_cell.angle_beta   90.00
_cell.angle_gamma   90.00
#
_symmetry.space_group_name_H-M   'P 1'
#
loop_
_entity.id
_entity.type
_entity.pdbx_description
1 polymer ?
#
loop_
_entity_poly.entity_id
_entity_poly.type
_entity_poly.pdbx_seq_one_letter_code
_entity_poly.pdbx_strand_id
1 'polypeptide(L)'
;MLGVLNEAEFADPKRLERWRAKAMGWDEAQRRAEGGIHDLREMKIRRGSVLFRIGHSTSARGAVPDEINLSSPWWMSDEAFLDICASARITGIELQSLGRYKLSVAERYGVFDLVFQVITCGPLGTFRGIGVPVFDGPEGDRPLAWPGREVPQYFIPGLRDLDSNRPTGLAREAFVQRPNVPVGRWMQHLDALSGT
;
A
#
# COMPACT_ATOMS: atom_id res chain seq x y z
N MET A 1 -15.01 20.81 -13.70
CA MET A 1 -14.07 20.27 -12.69
C MET A 1 -14.48 18.81 -12.48
N LEU A 2 -13.60 17.83 -12.71
CA LEU A 2 -13.96 16.42 -12.47
C LEU A 2 -14.04 16.20 -10.95
N GLY A 3 -15.12 15.58 -10.47
CA GLY A 3 -15.30 15.22 -9.07
C GLY A 3 -14.27 14.18 -8.60
N VAL A 4 -14.18 14.01 -7.28
CA VAL A 4 -13.35 12.95 -6.70
C VAL A 4 -14.09 11.62 -6.88
N LEU A 5 -13.43 10.59 -7.45
CA LEU A 5 -14.11 9.35 -7.85
C LEU A 5 -14.75 8.60 -6.68
N ASN A 6 -14.15 8.69 -5.48
CA ASN A 6 -14.65 8.07 -4.26
C ASN A 6 -15.20 9.11 -3.26
N GLU A 7 -15.74 10.23 -3.73
CA GLU A 7 -16.31 11.28 -2.87
C GLU A 7 -17.39 10.75 -1.91
N ALA A 8 -18.18 9.77 -2.34
CA ALA A 8 -19.19 9.11 -1.51
C ALA A 8 -18.61 8.47 -0.23
N GLU A 9 -17.35 8.03 -0.26
CA GLU A 9 -16.67 7.44 0.89
C GLU A 9 -16.32 8.46 1.98
N PHE A 10 -16.25 9.75 1.61
CA PHE A 10 -15.93 10.87 2.49
C PHE A 10 -17.16 11.71 2.86
N ALA A 11 -18.28 11.54 2.15
CA ALA A 11 -19.50 12.32 2.36
C ALA A 11 -20.29 11.90 3.61
N ASP A 12 -20.22 10.62 4.01
CA ASP A 12 -20.85 10.10 5.23
C ASP A 12 -19.84 10.08 6.40
N PRO A 13 -20.05 10.89 7.46
CA PRO A 13 -19.14 10.93 8.61
C PRO A 13 -18.93 9.58 9.30
N LYS A 14 -19.96 8.73 9.37
CA LYS A 14 -19.83 7.40 10.01
C LYS A 14 -18.95 6.48 9.17
N ARG A 15 -19.14 6.52 7.85
CA ARG A 15 -18.35 5.73 6.90
C ARG A 15 -16.90 6.22 6.85
N LEU A 16 -16.69 7.53 6.88
CA LEU A 16 -15.37 8.16 6.94
C LEU A 16 -14.60 7.72 8.19
N GLU A 17 -15.25 7.71 9.36
CA GLU A 17 -14.60 7.30 10.62
C GLU A 17 -14.19 5.82 10.59
N ARG A 18 -15.03 4.94 10.04
CA ARG A 18 -14.67 3.52 9.88
C ARG A 18 -13.47 3.34 8.95
N TRP A 19 -13.41 4.10 7.85
CA TRP A 19 -12.24 4.07 6.98
C TRP A 19 -10.99 4.60 7.63
N ARG A 20 -11.12 5.68 8.41
CA ARG A 20 -10.03 6.24 9.23
C ARG A 20 -9.49 5.19 10.20
N ALA A 21 -10.37 4.52 10.96
CA ALA A 21 -9.99 3.43 11.86
C ALA A 21 -9.25 2.30 11.10
N LYS A 22 -9.77 1.87 9.95
CA LYS A 22 -9.15 0.84 9.12
C LYS A 22 -7.79 1.27 8.55
N ALA A 23 -7.63 2.53 8.17
CA ALA A 23 -6.36 3.09 7.70
C ALA A 23 -5.32 3.17 8.82
N MET A 24 -5.75 3.38 10.07
CA MET A 24 -4.92 3.27 11.27
C MET A 24 -4.75 1.82 11.76
N GLY A 25 -5.05 0.82 10.90
CA GLY A 25 -4.86 -0.60 11.18
C GLY A 25 -5.68 -1.15 12.35
N TRP A 26 -6.82 -0.53 12.67
CA TRP A 26 -7.75 -1.04 13.67
C TRP A 26 -8.35 -2.38 13.23
N ASP A 27 -8.14 -3.41 14.04
CA ASP A 27 -8.83 -4.70 13.93
C ASP A 27 -10.04 -4.71 14.87
N GLU A 28 -11.24 -4.75 14.31
CA GLU A 28 -12.48 -4.79 15.09
C GLU A 28 -12.63 -6.07 15.92
N ALA A 29 -12.18 -7.21 15.41
CA ALA A 29 -12.30 -8.51 16.08
C ALA A 29 -11.38 -8.57 17.31
N GLN A 30 -10.20 -7.96 17.22
CA GLN A 30 -9.23 -7.92 18.32
C GLN A 30 -9.33 -6.65 19.17
N ARG A 31 -10.13 -5.67 18.75
CA ARG A 31 -10.31 -4.37 19.41
C ARG A 31 -8.99 -3.65 19.70
N ARG A 32 -8.02 -3.75 18.79
CA ARG A 32 -6.71 -3.08 18.88
C ARG A 32 -6.20 -2.69 17.50
N ALA A 33 -5.31 -1.69 17.45
CA ALA A 33 -4.55 -1.40 16.25
C ALA A 33 -3.40 -2.41 16.13
N GLU A 34 -3.28 -3.04 14.96
CA GLU A 34 -2.18 -3.98 14.67
C GLU A 34 -1.10 -3.37 13.75
N GLY A 35 -1.22 -2.09 13.45
CA GLY A 35 -0.29 -1.33 12.60
C GLY A 35 -1.05 -0.23 11.85
N GLY A 36 -0.66 0.03 10.60
CA GLY A 36 -1.33 0.99 9.73
C GLY A 36 -0.66 2.36 9.70
N ILE A 37 -1.41 3.38 9.29
CA ILE A 37 -0.87 4.71 9.06
C ILE A 37 -0.95 5.56 10.33
N HIS A 38 0.19 6.11 10.75
CA HIS A 38 0.30 7.15 11.76
C HIS A 38 0.33 8.54 11.11
N ASP A 39 0.02 9.58 11.89
CA ASP A 39 -0.09 10.98 11.43
C ASP A 39 -1.01 11.13 10.21
N LEU A 40 -2.15 10.43 10.28
CA LEU A 40 -3.11 10.32 9.21
C LEU A 40 -3.67 11.70 8.79
N ARG A 41 -3.54 12.04 7.52
CA ARG A 41 -4.10 13.25 6.91
C ARG A 41 -4.96 12.90 5.70
N GLU A 42 -6.11 13.54 5.60
CA GLU A 42 -6.93 13.47 4.41
C GLU A 42 -6.29 14.27 3.27
N MET A 43 -6.22 13.66 2.09
CA MET A 43 -5.58 14.23 0.91
C MET A 43 -6.31 13.82 -0.36
N LYS A 44 -5.97 14.49 -1.46
CA LYS A 44 -6.43 14.14 -2.80
C LYS A 44 -5.25 13.75 -3.67
N ILE A 45 -5.26 12.54 -4.19
CA ILE A 45 -4.37 12.11 -5.27
C ILE A 45 -4.91 12.71 -6.56
N ARG A 46 -4.04 13.30 -7.37
CA ARG A 46 -4.42 13.94 -8.62
C ARG A 46 -4.63 12.89 -9.71
N ARG A 47 -5.37 13.25 -10.75
CA ARG A 47 -5.39 12.48 -12.00
C ARG A 47 -4.00 12.43 -12.62
N GLY A 48 -3.61 11.28 -13.17
CA GLY A 48 -2.32 11.06 -13.82
C GLY A 48 -1.18 10.77 -12.86
N SER A 49 -1.42 10.73 -11.55
CA SER A 49 -0.43 10.31 -10.56
C SER A 49 -0.06 8.84 -10.77
N VAL A 50 1.23 8.54 -10.66
CA VAL A 50 1.75 7.17 -10.68
C VAL A 50 1.74 6.65 -9.25
N LEU A 51 1.13 5.50 -9.03
CA LEU A 51 1.12 4.83 -7.73
C LEU A 51 1.73 3.44 -7.85
N PHE A 52 2.37 3.03 -6.77
CA PHE A 52 2.99 1.73 -6.63
C PHE A 52 2.39 0.95 -5.48
N ARG A 53 2.43 -0.37 -5.62
CA ARG A 53 2.13 -1.34 -4.58
C ARG A 53 3.06 -2.52 -4.78
N ILE A 54 3.63 -3.02 -3.69
CA ILE A 54 4.14 -4.38 -3.68
C ILE A 54 2.98 -5.26 -3.18
N GLY A 55 2.54 -6.18 -4.03
CA GLY A 55 1.43 -7.08 -3.81
C GLY A 55 1.91 -8.51 -3.58
N HIS A 56 0.96 -9.43 -3.65
CA HIS A 56 1.19 -10.83 -3.34
C HIS A 56 0.91 -11.71 -4.54
N SER A 57 1.81 -12.64 -4.85
CA SER A 57 1.54 -13.75 -5.77
C SER A 57 0.72 -14.86 -5.11
N THR A 58 0.93 -15.10 -3.81
CA THR A 58 0.32 -16.19 -3.05
C THR A 58 0.01 -15.78 -1.62
N SER A 59 -0.98 -16.46 -1.03
CA SER A 59 -1.42 -16.32 0.36
C SER A 59 -1.68 -17.71 0.97
N ALA A 60 -2.05 -17.75 2.26
CA ALA A 60 -2.50 -18.98 2.92
C ALA A 60 -3.70 -19.66 2.21
N ARG A 61 -4.44 -18.92 1.38
CA ARG A 61 -5.59 -19.43 0.61
C ARG A 61 -5.25 -19.82 -0.83
N GLY A 62 -3.97 -19.80 -1.21
CA GLY A 62 -3.50 -20.08 -2.57
C GLY A 62 -3.11 -18.82 -3.33
N ALA A 63 -3.11 -18.92 -4.67
CA ALA A 63 -2.74 -17.83 -5.57
C ALA A 63 -3.63 -16.61 -5.36
N VAL A 64 -3.02 -15.42 -5.40
CA VAL A 64 -3.71 -14.14 -5.22
C VAL A 64 -3.88 -13.49 -6.59
N PRO A 65 -5.12 -13.36 -7.10
CA PRO A 65 -5.37 -12.73 -8.39
C PRO A 65 -4.97 -11.25 -8.41
N ASP A 66 -4.61 -10.74 -9.58
CA ASP A 66 -4.29 -9.32 -9.79
C ASP A 66 -5.39 -8.39 -9.29
N GLU A 67 -6.65 -8.71 -9.53
CA GLU A 67 -7.80 -7.91 -9.08
C GLU A 67 -7.83 -7.74 -7.55
N ILE A 68 -7.39 -8.76 -6.81
CA ILE A 68 -7.28 -8.69 -5.35
C ILE A 68 -6.15 -7.72 -4.96
N ASN A 69 -5.04 -7.69 -5.68
CA ASN A 69 -3.98 -6.72 -5.44
C ASN A 69 -4.40 -5.29 -5.82
N LEU A 70 -5.00 -5.10 -6.99
CA LEU A 70 -5.44 -3.79 -7.49
C LEU A 70 -6.55 -3.16 -6.64
N SER A 71 -7.43 -3.97 -6.07
CA SER A 71 -8.49 -3.47 -5.20
C SER A 71 -8.02 -3.16 -3.78
N SER A 72 -6.81 -3.53 -3.39
CA SER A 72 -6.36 -3.23 -2.03
C SER A 72 -6.25 -1.72 -1.81
N PRO A 73 -6.62 -1.20 -0.61
CA PRO A 73 -6.59 0.24 -0.36
C PRO A 73 -5.17 0.79 -0.16
N TRP A 74 -4.17 -0.07 0.02
CA TRP A 74 -2.80 0.30 0.40
C TRP A 74 -1.91 0.51 -0.81
N TRP A 75 -1.45 1.75 -1.00
CA TRP A 75 -0.61 2.22 -2.12
C TRP A 75 0.49 3.16 -1.61
N MET A 76 1.44 3.50 -2.48
CA MET A 76 2.48 4.51 -2.22
C MET A 76 2.75 5.34 -3.49
N SER A 77 3.35 6.51 -3.34
CA SER A 77 3.84 7.28 -4.50
C SER A 77 5.05 6.61 -5.14
N ASP A 78 5.38 7.03 -6.36
CA ASP A 78 6.65 6.72 -7.01
C ASP A 78 7.86 7.13 -6.17
N GLU A 79 7.86 8.35 -5.62
CA GLU A 79 8.92 8.84 -4.71
C GLU A 79 9.13 7.89 -3.52
N ALA A 80 8.04 7.54 -2.83
CA ALA A 80 8.10 6.64 -1.66
C ALA A 80 8.62 5.26 -2.06
N PHE A 81 8.19 4.72 -3.20
CA PHE A 81 8.66 3.43 -3.68
C PHE A 81 10.15 3.43 -4.04
N LEU A 82 10.62 4.48 -4.71
CA LEU A 82 12.04 4.65 -5.06
C LEU A 82 12.90 4.83 -3.80
N ASP A 83 12.41 5.52 -2.77
CA ASP A 83 13.09 5.64 -1.48
C ASP A 83 13.27 4.28 -0.78
N ILE A 84 12.27 3.39 -0.84
CA ILE A 84 12.40 2.02 -0.34
C ILE A 84 13.45 1.26 -1.16
N CYS A 85 13.41 1.36 -2.50
CA CYS A 85 14.39 0.70 -3.37
C CYS A 85 15.83 1.16 -3.09
N ALA A 86 16.04 2.47 -2.93
CA ALA A 86 17.34 3.03 -2.58
C ALA A 86 17.80 2.55 -1.19
N SER A 87 16.89 2.53 -0.21
CA SER A 87 17.19 2.03 1.12
C SER A 87 17.55 0.54 1.13
N ALA A 88 16.87 -0.28 0.31
CA ALA A 88 17.17 -1.71 0.14
C ALA A 88 18.59 -1.91 -0.38
N ARG A 89 18.99 -1.14 -1.41
CA ARG A 89 20.36 -1.16 -1.95
C ARG A 89 21.42 -0.76 -0.93
N ILE A 90 21.18 0.34 -0.20
CA ILE A 90 22.16 0.87 0.77
C ILE A 90 22.37 -0.11 1.93
N THR A 91 21.32 -0.79 2.34
CA THR A 91 21.32 -1.64 3.56
C THR A 91 21.64 -3.09 3.26
N GLY A 92 21.53 -3.52 2.00
CA GLY A 92 21.63 -4.93 1.60
C GLY A 92 20.41 -5.77 2.02
N ILE A 93 19.36 -5.16 2.58
CA ILE A 93 18.12 -5.86 2.92
C ILE A 93 17.28 -6.04 1.66
N GLU A 94 16.78 -7.26 1.45
CA GLU A 94 15.86 -7.58 0.35
C GLU A 94 14.67 -6.60 0.29
N LEU A 95 14.35 -6.10 -0.90
CA LEU A 95 13.28 -5.12 -1.09
C LEU A 95 11.92 -5.61 -0.56
N GLN A 96 11.68 -6.92 -0.61
CA GLN A 96 10.47 -7.54 -0.07
C GLN A 96 10.37 -7.32 1.45
N SER A 97 11.43 -7.66 2.18
CA SER A 97 11.50 -7.51 3.63
C SER A 97 11.49 -6.04 4.03
N LEU A 98 12.28 -5.21 3.36
CA LEU A 98 12.32 -3.78 3.67
C LEU A 98 10.98 -3.09 3.38
N GLY A 99 10.32 -3.45 2.27
CA GLY A 99 9.00 -2.96 1.94
C GLY A 99 7.97 -3.27 3.02
N ARG A 100 8.01 -4.47 3.62
CA ARG A 100 7.14 -4.83 4.76
C ARG A 100 7.44 -4.05 6.03
N TYR A 101 8.70 -3.72 6.28
CA TYR A 101 9.06 -2.89 7.43
C TYR A 101 8.62 -1.44 7.24
N LYS A 102 8.63 -0.96 6.00
CA LYS A 102 8.34 0.43 5.64
C LYS A 102 6.87 0.70 5.36
N LEU A 103 6.11 -0.33 5.00
CA LEU A 103 4.70 -0.28 4.65
C LEU A 103 3.99 -1.22 5.60
N SER A 104 2.93 -0.80 6.27
CA SER A 104 2.23 -1.57 7.32
C SER A 104 1.65 -2.91 6.87
N VAL A 105 2.52 -3.89 6.59
CA VAL A 105 2.18 -5.14 5.91
C VAL A 105 2.74 -6.32 6.69
N ALA A 106 1.83 -7.01 7.39
CA ALA A 106 2.10 -8.21 8.17
C ALA A 106 2.54 -9.40 7.30
N GLU A 107 3.43 -10.25 7.81
CA GLU A 107 3.96 -11.43 7.10
C GLU A 107 2.85 -12.43 6.73
N ARG A 108 1.88 -12.59 7.63
CA ARG A 108 0.71 -13.48 7.46
C ARG A 108 -0.11 -13.21 6.19
N TYR A 109 0.05 -12.06 5.53
CA TYR A 109 -0.65 -11.75 4.28
C TYR A 109 -0.13 -12.50 3.05
N GLY A 110 1.00 -13.21 3.15
CA GLY A 110 1.49 -14.11 2.09
C GLY A 110 2.85 -13.71 1.53
N VAL A 111 3.17 -14.14 0.32
CA VAL A 111 4.46 -13.78 -0.33
C VAL A 111 4.34 -12.36 -0.88
N PHE A 112 5.31 -11.47 -0.64
CA PHE A 112 5.26 -10.04 -1.01
C PHE A 112 6.28 -9.74 -2.11
N ASP A 113 5.93 -10.05 -3.34
CA ASP A 113 6.88 -10.31 -4.43
C ASP A 113 6.50 -9.73 -5.79
N LEU A 114 5.35 -9.07 -5.92
CA LEU A 114 4.88 -8.50 -7.18
C LEU A 114 4.76 -6.97 -7.11
N VAL A 115 5.45 -6.24 -7.97
CA VAL A 115 5.30 -4.80 -8.11
C VAL A 115 4.16 -4.49 -9.06
N PHE A 116 3.14 -3.80 -8.55
CA PHE A 116 2.04 -3.22 -9.31
C PHE A 116 2.31 -1.72 -9.48
N GLN A 117 2.22 -1.26 -10.72
CA GLN A 117 2.28 0.15 -11.06
C GLN A 117 0.98 0.54 -11.75
N VAL A 118 0.37 1.62 -11.29
CA VAL A 118 -0.88 2.16 -11.86
C VAL A 118 -0.76 3.66 -12.12
N ILE A 119 -1.57 4.15 -13.07
CA ILE A 119 -1.78 5.58 -13.32
C ILE A 119 -3.22 5.91 -12.96
N THR A 120 -3.44 6.96 -12.17
CA THR A 120 -4.80 7.36 -11.77
C THR A 120 -5.59 7.99 -12.92
N CYS A 121 -6.79 7.48 -13.20
CA CYS A 121 -7.69 7.97 -14.24
C CYS A 121 -8.42 9.28 -13.83
N GLY A 122 -8.55 9.52 -12.53
CA GLY A 122 -9.23 10.68 -11.96
C GLY A 122 -8.73 11.02 -10.56
N PRO A 123 -9.18 12.13 -9.96
CA PRO A 123 -8.84 12.46 -8.59
C PRO A 123 -9.41 11.43 -7.60
N LEU A 124 -8.63 11.05 -6.59
CA LEU A 124 -9.03 10.12 -5.53
C LEU A 124 -8.82 10.75 -4.16
N GLY A 125 -9.82 10.65 -3.29
CA GLY A 125 -9.67 10.91 -1.87
C GLY A 125 -8.87 9.78 -1.23
N THR A 126 -7.92 10.13 -0.37
CA THR A 126 -7.03 9.19 0.31
C THR A 126 -6.77 9.68 1.72
N PHE A 127 -6.39 8.76 2.60
CA PHE A 127 -5.58 9.09 3.75
C PHE A 127 -4.11 8.92 3.41
N ARG A 128 -3.25 9.77 3.97
CA ARG A 128 -1.80 9.69 3.86
C ARG A 128 -1.17 9.84 5.24
N GLY A 129 -0.10 9.11 5.49
CA GLY A 129 0.75 9.27 6.66
C GLY A 129 1.91 8.30 6.60
N ILE A 130 2.50 7.97 7.75
CA ILE A 130 3.64 7.06 7.83
C ILE A 130 3.16 5.65 8.18
N GLY A 131 3.54 4.66 7.38
CA GLY A 131 3.25 3.26 7.68
C GLY A 131 4.05 2.79 8.91
N VAL A 132 3.37 2.21 9.89
CA VAL A 132 4.00 1.56 11.04
C VAL A 132 4.14 0.05 10.78
N PRO A 133 5.31 -0.54 11.04
CA PRO A 133 5.53 -1.96 10.81
C PRO A 133 4.57 -2.83 11.62
N VAL A 134 4.12 -3.93 11.01
CA VAL A 134 3.32 -4.95 11.70
C VAL A 134 4.25 -6.09 12.06
N PHE A 135 4.32 -6.43 13.35
CA PHE A 135 5.13 -7.55 13.84
C PHE A 135 4.20 -8.69 14.26
N ASP A 136 4.29 -9.82 13.56
CA ASP A 136 3.54 -11.04 13.85
C ASP A 136 4.25 -11.92 14.91
N GLY A 137 5.46 -11.53 15.37
CA GLY A 137 6.29 -12.25 16.35
C GLY A 137 6.25 -11.68 17.78
N PRO A 138 6.86 -12.38 18.77
CA PRO A 138 7.01 -11.87 20.13
C PRO A 138 7.77 -10.53 20.14
N GLU A 139 7.49 -9.66 21.12
CA GLU A 139 8.00 -8.27 21.15
C GLU A 139 9.54 -8.15 21.07
N GLY A 140 10.27 -9.21 21.42
CA GLY A 140 11.73 -9.28 21.36
C GLY A 140 12.35 -9.39 19.97
N ASP A 141 11.57 -9.73 18.94
CA ASP A 141 12.06 -9.85 17.55
C ASP A 141 12.01 -8.51 16.78
N ARG A 142 11.56 -7.43 17.45
CA ARG A 142 11.58 -6.08 16.88
C ARG A 142 13.03 -5.62 16.78
N PRO A 143 13.51 -5.17 15.61
CA PRO A 143 14.85 -4.60 15.54
C PRO A 143 14.95 -3.35 16.45
N LEU A 144 16.16 -2.92 16.79
CA LEU A 144 16.33 -1.74 17.67
C LEU A 144 16.19 -0.40 16.93
N ALA A 145 16.39 -0.40 15.60
CA ALA A 145 16.29 0.79 14.75
C ALA A 145 15.91 0.42 13.32
N TRP A 146 15.12 1.27 12.66
CA TRP A 146 14.66 1.04 11.28
C TRP A 146 15.65 1.64 10.30
N PRO A 147 16.25 0.83 9.42
CA PRO A 147 17.18 1.36 8.45
C PRO A 147 16.43 2.21 7.40
N GLY A 148 16.97 3.39 7.07
CA GLY A 148 16.43 4.30 6.06
C GLY A 148 15.31 5.23 6.56
N ARG A 149 14.84 6.13 5.70
CA ARG A 149 13.80 7.13 6.03
C ARG A 149 12.42 6.50 6.20
N GLU A 150 11.56 7.16 6.96
CA GLU A 150 10.13 6.87 6.99
C GLU A 150 9.52 7.21 5.64
N VAL A 151 8.65 6.32 5.12
CA VAL A 151 8.04 6.50 3.80
C VAL A 151 6.55 6.75 3.93
N PRO A 152 6.00 7.74 3.21
CA PRO A 152 4.58 7.97 3.18
C PRO A 152 3.82 6.82 2.51
N GLN A 153 2.73 6.41 3.12
CA GLN A 153 1.79 5.43 2.59
C GLN A 153 0.43 6.09 2.34
N TYR A 154 -0.26 5.61 1.31
CA TYR A 154 -1.63 5.98 0.98
C TYR A 154 -2.59 4.85 1.35
N PHE A 155 -3.73 5.23 1.93
CA PHE A 155 -4.91 4.39 2.06
C PHE A 155 -6.06 5.02 1.25
N ILE A 156 -6.51 4.36 0.19
CA ILE A 156 -7.56 4.84 -0.71
C ILE A 156 -8.88 4.12 -0.40
N PRO A 157 -9.86 4.78 0.25
CA PRO A 157 -11.16 4.19 0.57
C PRO A 157 -11.96 3.81 -0.68
N GLY A 158 -12.81 2.80 -0.54
CA GLY A 158 -13.75 2.38 -1.58
C GLY A 158 -13.17 1.47 -2.66
N LEU A 159 -11.85 1.21 -2.72
CA LEU A 159 -11.29 0.21 -3.64
C LEU A 159 -11.70 -1.23 -3.27
N ARG A 160 -11.98 -1.44 -1.98
CA ARG A 160 -12.72 -2.59 -1.47
C ARG A 160 -13.97 -2.14 -0.78
N ASP A 161 -14.95 -3.01 -0.79
CA ASP A 161 -16.10 -2.87 0.08
C ASP A 161 -15.65 -3.02 1.54
N LEU A 162 -16.12 -2.11 2.39
CA LEU A 162 -15.67 -2.01 3.78
C LEU A 162 -16.01 -3.26 4.58
N ASP A 163 -17.21 -3.80 4.34
CA ASP A 163 -17.82 -4.87 5.13
C ASP A 163 -17.47 -6.26 4.58
N SER A 164 -17.58 -6.46 3.27
CA SER A 164 -17.30 -7.76 2.64
C SER A 164 -15.83 -7.95 2.24
N ASN A 165 -15.03 -6.88 2.26
CA ASN A 165 -13.65 -6.86 1.79
C ASN A 165 -13.48 -7.35 0.33
N ARG A 166 -14.55 -7.32 -0.47
CA ARG A 166 -14.53 -7.68 -1.89
C ARG A 166 -14.07 -6.50 -2.75
N PRO A 167 -13.45 -6.76 -3.91
CA PRO A 167 -13.17 -5.70 -4.89
C PRO A 167 -14.44 -4.93 -5.27
N THR A 168 -14.32 -3.61 -5.43
CA THR A 168 -15.37 -2.77 -6.04
C THR A 168 -15.02 -2.44 -7.49
N GLY A 169 -15.98 -1.83 -8.22
CA GLY A 169 -15.72 -1.29 -9.56
C GLY A 169 -14.69 -0.13 -9.57
N LEU A 170 -14.49 0.54 -8.43
CA LEU A 170 -13.65 1.73 -8.34
C LEU A 170 -12.22 1.47 -8.79
N ALA A 171 -11.60 0.34 -8.44
CA ALA A 171 -10.22 0.06 -8.85
C ALA A 171 -10.05 0.01 -10.37
N ARG A 172 -11.05 -0.53 -11.09
CA ARG A 172 -11.05 -0.60 -12.57
C ARG A 172 -11.28 0.77 -13.19
N GLU A 173 -12.12 1.61 -12.58
CA GLU A 173 -12.39 2.97 -13.03
C GLU A 173 -11.22 3.92 -12.74
N ALA A 174 -10.58 3.74 -11.58
CA ALA A 174 -9.58 4.64 -11.05
C ALA A 174 -8.18 4.40 -11.61
N PHE A 175 -7.88 3.19 -12.14
CA PHE A 175 -6.51 2.82 -12.48
C PHE A 175 -6.34 2.31 -13.92
N VAL A 176 -5.32 2.84 -14.59
CA VAL A 176 -4.68 2.16 -15.72
C VAL A 176 -3.48 1.37 -15.18
N GLN A 177 -3.58 0.05 -15.19
CA GLN A 177 -2.51 -0.85 -14.74
C GLN A 177 -1.42 -1.00 -15.82
N ARG A 178 -0.16 -0.99 -15.38
CA ARG A 178 1.01 -1.43 -16.17
C ARG A 178 1.30 -2.90 -15.89
N PRO A 179 2.01 -3.62 -16.79
CA PRO A 179 2.40 -5.00 -16.53
C PRO A 179 3.11 -5.14 -15.17
N ASN A 180 2.67 -6.09 -14.35
CA ASN A 180 3.27 -6.32 -13.04
C ASN A 180 4.66 -6.93 -13.22
N VAL A 181 5.57 -6.61 -12.30
CA VAL A 181 6.96 -7.07 -12.38
C VAL A 181 7.32 -7.77 -11.08
N PRO A 182 7.93 -8.97 -11.10
CA PRO A 182 8.48 -9.58 -9.90
C PRO A 182 9.50 -8.63 -9.24
N VAL A 183 9.44 -8.49 -7.91
CA VAL A 183 10.30 -7.57 -7.14
C VAL A 183 11.79 -7.74 -7.49
N GLY A 184 12.27 -8.98 -7.61
CA GLY A 184 13.67 -9.25 -7.98
C GLY A 184 14.05 -8.76 -9.39
N ARG A 185 13.11 -8.75 -10.33
CA ARG A 185 13.33 -8.18 -11.68
C ARG A 185 13.24 -6.66 -11.71
N TRP A 186 12.47 -6.06 -10.81
CA TRP A 186 12.36 -4.61 -10.72
C TRP A 186 13.70 -3.95 -10.36
N MET A 187 14.43 -4.54 -9.42
CA MET A 187 15.75 -4.03 -9.02
C MET A 187 16.74 -4.02 -10.20
N GLN A 188 16.73 -5.09 -11.00
CA GLN A 188 17.53 -5.17 -12.23
C GLN A 188 17.15 -4.10 -13.25
N HIS A 189 15.86 -3.79 -13.38
CA HIS A 189 15.38 -2.72 -14.26
C HIS A 189 15.88 -1.35 -13.82
N LEU A 190 15.84 -1.05 -12.52
CA LEU A 190 16.38 0.20 -11.98
C LEU A 190 17.90 0.29 -12.17
N ASP A 191 18.63 -0.82 -12.08
CA ASP A 191 20.09 -0.84 -12.33
C ASP A 191 20.38 -0.50 -13.80
N ALA A 192 19.62 -1.06 -14.74
CA ALA A 192 19.75 -0.78 -16.16
C ALA A 192 19.48 0.70 -16.52
N LEU A 193 18.57 1.36 -15.78
CA LEU A 193 18.28 2.79 -15.95
C LEU A 193 19.32 3.71 -15.30
N SER A 194 20.09 3.22 -14.33
CA SER A 194 21.10 4.00 -13.62
C SER A 194 22.50 3.91 -14.26
N GLY A 195 22.66 3.05 -15.27
CA GLY A 195 23.90 2.79 -16.01
C GLY A 195 24.18 3.73 -17.18
N THR A 196 23.50 4.88 -17.24
CA THR A 196 23.73 6.00 -18.20
C THR A 196 24.17 7.24 -17.45
#